data_AF-A0A530QQV4-F1
#
_entry.id   AF-A0A530QQV4-F1
#
_cell.length_a   1.000
_cell.length_b   1.000
_cell.length_c   1.000
_cell.angle_alpha   90.00
_cell.angle_beta   90.00
_cell.angle_gamma   90.00
#
_symmetry.space_group_name_H-M   'P 1'
#
loop_
_entity.id
_entity.type
_entity.pdbx_description
1 polymer ?
#
loop_
_entity_poly.entity_id
_entity_poly.type
_entity_poly.pdbx_seq_one_letter_code
_entity_poly.pdbx_strand_id
1 'polypeptide(L)'
;VLFYAKLQWVAFPARLDVVYEYTFTPITGFYLLDAAMQGQWDVFYDAFRHIILPASLLGYFALAYISRMTRSFMLNELAQEYIVAARAKGLSETRIIWGHALRNAAVPMVTVIALSYASLLEGSVLTETVFSWPGIGLYITNSLQNADMNAVLGGTIIIGSVFIGINLLSDLLYRVLDPRTKTA
;
A
#
# COMPACT_ATOMS: atom_id res chain seq x y z
N VAL A 1 4.68 -23.94 2.62
CA VAL A 1 4.84 -25.30 2.03
C VAL A 1 3.80 -25.59 0.94
N LEU A 2 2.49 -25.43 1.16
CA LEU A 2 1.49 -25.82 0.14
C LEU A 2 1.65 -25.07 -1.20
N PHE A 3 1.74 -23.74 -1.19
CA PHE A 3 1.74 -22.91 -2.40
C PHE A 3 3.05 -22.95 -3.20
N TYR A 4 4.20 -22.88 -2.54
CA TYR A 4 5.50 -22.95 -3.22
C TYR A 4 6.01 -24.39 -3.38
N ALA A 5 5.84 -25.30 -2.41
CA ALA A 5 6.45 -26.64 -2.47
C ALA A 5 5.55 -27.71 -3.11
N LYS A 6 4.21 -27.66 -2.93
CA LYS A 6 3.29 -28.64 -3.53
C LYS A 6 2.67 -28.15 -4.83
N LEU A 7 2.20 -26.90 -4.85
CA LEU A 7 1.46 -26.33 -5.99
C LEU A 7 2.38 -25.65 -7.00
N GLN A 8 3.60 -25.23 -6.61
CA GLN A 8 4.55 -24.49 -7.45
C GLN A 8 3.94 -23.23 -8.11
N TRP A 9 2.84 -22.72 -7.55
CA TRP A 9 2.15 -21.54 -8.07
C TRP A 9 2.97 -20.28 -7.87
N VAL A 10 3.84 -20.29 -6.85
CA VAL A 10 4.65 -19.14 -6.45
C VAL A 10 6.07 -19.58 -6.14
N ALA A 11 7.00 -18.67 -6.35
CA ALA A 11 8.42 -18.87 -6.11
C ALA A 11 8.73 -19.11 -4.63
N PHE A 12 9.93 -19.65 -4.37
CA PHE A 12 10.42 -19.96 -3.04
C PHE A 12 10.61 -18.66 -2.21
N PRO A 13 10.54 -18.70 -0.86
CA PRO A 13 10.85 -17.54 -0.03
C PRO A 13 12.27 -17.01 -0.28
N ALA A 14 12.36 -15.92 -1.03
CA ALA A 14 13.57 -15.20 -1.39
C ALA A 14 13.19 -13.92 -2.14
N ARG A 15 14.18 -13.10 -2.50
CA ARG A 15 13.97 -11.95 -3.40
C ARG A 15 14.08 -12.31 -4.89
N LEU A 16 14.89 -13.32 -5.20
CA LEU A 16 15.16 -13.85 -6.54
C LEU A 16 15.47 -15.34 -6.43
N ASP A 17 15.32 -16.05 -7.54
CA ASP A 17 15.84 -17.40 -7.69
C ASP A 17 17.38 -17.41 -7.65
N VAL A 18 17.94 -18.51 -7.15
CA VAL A 18 19.41 -18.72 -6.98
C VAL A 18 20.20 -18.53 -8.27
N VAL A 19 19.57 -18.76 -9.43
CA VAL A 19 20.17 -18.57 -10.76
C VAL A 19 20.53 -17.10 -11.02
N TYR A 20 19.72 -16.17 -10.53
CA TYR A 20 19.91 -14.73 -10.74
C TYR A 20 20.67 -14.07 -9.59
N GLU A 21 20.78 -14.72 -8.43
CA GLU A 21 21.43 -14.18 -7.23
C GLU A 21 22.89 -13.73 -7.48
N TYR A 22 23.62 -14.43 -8.34
CA TYR A 22 25.01 -14.11 -8.68
C TYR A 22 25.19 -13.38 -10.03
N THR A 23 24.11 -13.29 -10.81
CA THR A 23 24.15 -12.71 -12.16
C THR A 23 23.58 -11.29 -12.18
N PHE A 24 22.63 -11.00 -11.29
CA PHE A 24 21.96 -9.71 -11.19
C PHE A 24 22.62 -8.84 -10.12
N THR A 25 23.05 -7.64 -10.52
CA THR A 25 23.60 -6.63 -9.60
C THR A 25 22.61 -5.48 -9.45
N PRO A 26 21.97 -5.29 -8.29
CA PRO A 26 21.05 -4.19 -8.07
C PRO A 26 21.79 -2.85 -8.00
N ILE A 27 21.18 -1.81 -8.55
CA ILE A 27 21.73 -0.44 -8.60
C ILE A 27 21.09 0.41 -7.50
N THR A 28 19.75 0.43 -7.46
CA THR A 28 18.98 1.21 -6.48
C THR A 28 18.58 0.39 -5.26
N GLY A 29 18.57 -0.94 -5.39
CA GLY A 29 18.05 -1.86 -4.38
C GLY A 29 16.56 -2.17 -4.55
N PHE A 30 15.88 -1.53 -5.50
CA PHE A 30 14.53 -1.93 -5.95
C PHE A 30 14.64 -2.90 -7.12
N TYR A 31 14.59 -4.20 -6.82
CA TYR A 31 14.89 -5.28 -7.77
C TYR A 31 14.05 -5.22 -9.05
N LEU A 32 12.75 -4.91 -8.95
CA LEU A 32 11.88 -4.75 -10.12
C LEU A 32 12.28 -3.57 -11.01
N LEU A 33 12.60 -2.44 -10.38
CA LEU A 33 12.97 -1.22 -11.10
C LEU A 33 14.35 -1.38 -11.74
N ASP A 34 15.30 -1.95 -10.99
CA ASP A 34 16.65 -2.25 -11.46
C ASP A 34 16.63 -3.25 -12.63
N ALA A 35 15.83 -4.33 -12.55
CA ALA A 35 15.70 -5.30 -13.64
C ALA A 35 15.09 -4.67 -14.91
N ALA A 36 14.06 -3.83 -14.76
CA ALA A 36 13.47 -3.10 -15.88
C ALA A 36 14.44 -2.09 -16.50
N MET A 37 15.20 -1.35 -15.68
CA MET A 37 16.21 -0.40 -16.14
C MET A 37 17.37 -1.07 -16.89
N GLN A 38 17.77 -2.27 -16.45
CA GLN A 38 18.83 -3.06 -17.08
C GLN A 38 18.34 -3.87 -18.30
N GLY A 39 17.03 -3.82 -18.62
CA GLY A 39 16.43 -4.57 -19.72
C GLY A 39 16.38 -6.09 -19.49
N GLN A 40 16.57 -6.54 -18.24
CA GLN A 40 16.60 -7.95 -17.86
C GLN A 40 15.19 -8.43 -17.51
N TRP A 41 14.38 -8.68 -18.54
CA TRP A 41 12.97 -9.08 -18.38
C TRP A 41 12.80 -10.42 -17.67
N ASP A 42 13.77 -11.34 -17.79
CA ASP A 42 13.74 -12.62 -17.09
C ASP A 42 13.83 -12.42 -15.56
N VAL A 43 14.76 -11.58 -15.11
CA VAL A 43 14.91 -11.21 -13.69
C VAL A 43 13.71 -10.41 -13.20
N PHE A 44 13.15 -9.54 -14.05
CA PHE A 44 11.95 -8.79 -13.70
C PHE A 44 10.76 -9.72 -13.41
N TYR A 45 10.52 -10.69 -14.29
CA TYR A 45 9.44 -11.64 -14.12
C TYR A 45 9.66 -12.52 -12.88
N ASP A 46 10.91 -12.92 -12.64
CA ASP A 46 11.28 -13.68 -11.44
C ASP A 46 11.02 -12.88 -10.15
N ALA A 47 11.55 -11.66 -10.05
CA ALA A 47 11.32 -10.76 -8.92
C ALA A 47 9.82 -10.50 -8.70
N PHE A 48 9.04 -10.35 -9.77
CA PHE A 48 7.60 -10.15 -9.70
C PHE A 48 6.88 -11.36 -9.08
N ARG A 49 7.27 -12.58 -9.47
CA ARG A 49 6.71 -13.82 -8.89
C ARG A 49 7.04 -13.98 -7.42
N HIS A 50 8.18 -13.49 -6.96
CA HIS A 50 8.56 -13.53 -5.55
C HIS A 50 7.80 -12.48 -4.72
N ILE A 51 7.53 -11.29 -5.25
CA ILE A 51 6.88 -10.20 -4.50
C ILE A 51 5.35 -10.26 -4.51
N ILE A 52 4.73 -10.94 -5.49
CA ILE A 52 3.27 -10.89 -5.67
C ILE A 52 2.49 -11.42 -4.47
N LEU A 53 2.95 -12.52 -3.84
CA LEU A 53 2.30 -13.06 -2.64
C LEU A 53 2.41 -12.14 -1.43
N PRO A 54 3.61 -11.73 -0.97
CA PRO A 54 3.71 -10.84 0.18
C PRO A 54 2.98 -9.51 -0.07
N ALA A 55 3.05 -8.96 -1.28
CA ALA A 55 2.30 -7.76 -1.65
C ALA A 55 0.79 -7.98 -1.63
N SER A 56 0.29 -9.10 -2.14
CA SER A 56 -1.14 -9.41 -2.12
C SER A 56 -1.68 -9.67 -0.72
N LEU A 57 -0.87 -10.27 0.17
CA LEU A 57 -1.25 -10.52 1.56
C LEU A 57 -1.45 -9.20 2.32
N LEU A 58 -0.45 -8.31 2.24
CA LEU A 58 -0.54 -6.96 2.80
C LEU A 58 -1.66 -6.15 2.15
N GLY A 59 -1.78 -6.21 0.82
CA GLY A 59 -2.82 -5.54 0.07
C GLY A 59 -4.23 -5.98 0.47
N TYR A 60 -4.43 -7.28 0.69
CA TYR A 60 -5.72 -7.84 1.13
C TYR A 60 -6.10 -7.35 2.53
N PHE A 61 -5.13 -7.26 3.44
CA PHE A 61 -5.35 -6.71 4.78
C PHE A 61 -5.80 -5.24 4.71
N ALA A 62 -5.10 -4.39 3.95
CA ALA A 62 -5.51 -3.00 3.75
C ALA A 62 -6.87 -2.88 3.04
N LEU A 63 -7.12 -3.72 2.02
CA LEU A 63 -8.36 -3.71 1.25
C LEU A 63 -9.59 -3.93 2.15
N ALA A 64 -9.51 -4.84 3.11
CA ALA A 64 -10.62 -5.11 4.04
C ALA A 64 -11.01 -3.86 4.83
N TYR A 65 -10.03 -3.11 5.35
CA TYR A 65 -10.26 -1.88 6.10
C TYR A 65 -10.77 -0.75 5.20
N ILE A 66 -10.12 -0.52 4.06
CA ILE A 66 -10.47 0.51 3.08
C ILE A 66 -11.88 0.29 2.54
N SER A 67 -12.25 -0.95 2.19
CA SER A 67 -13.58 -1.32 1.71
C SER A 67 -14.67 -1.02 2.75
N ARG A 68 -14.43 -1.40 4.01
CA ARG A 68 -15.37 -1.13 5.12
C ARG A 68 -15.60 0.36 5.30
N MET A 69 -14.53 1.16 5.26
CA MET A 69 -14.64 2.61 5.44
C MET A 69 -15.30 3.29 4.24
N THR A 70 -14.95 2.87 3.02
CA THR A 70 -15.59 3.34 1.78
C THR A 70 -17.09 3.12 1.85
N ARG A 71 -17.53 1.94 2.27
CA ARG A 71 -18.96 1.64 2.45
C ARG A 71 -19.60 2.57 3.48
N SER A 72 -18.95 2.82 4.61
CA SER A 72 -19.48 3.72 5.65
C SER A 72 -19.66 5.15 5.13
N PHE A 73 -18.68 5.70 4.42
CA PHE A 73 -18.78 7.05 3.86
C PHE A 73 -19.82 7.13 2.75
N MET A 74 -19.89 6.12 1.87
CA MET A 74 -20.92 6.07 0.84
C MET A 74 -22.33 6.05 1.43
N LEU A 75 -22.57 5.30 2.50
CA LEU A 75 -23.88 5.29 3.18
C LEU A 75 -24.21 6.66 3.77
N ASN A 76 -23.24 7.35 4.37
CA ASN A 76 -23.43 8.69 4.93
C ASN A 76 -23.70 9.74 3.84
N GLU A 77 -22.99 9.68 2.71
CA GLU A 77 -23.17 10.60 1.58
C GLU A 77 -24.52 10.38 0.89
N LEU A 78 -24.93 9.12 0.68
CA LEU A 78 -26.22 8.79 0.05
C LEU A 78 -27.44 9.20 0.88
N ALA A 79 -27.26 9.40 2.19
CA ALA A 79 -28.30 9.89 3.09
C ALA A 79 -28.46 11.43 3.08
N GLN A 80 -27.58 12.16 2.40
CA GLN A 80 -27.59 13.63 2.39
C GLN A 80 -28.70 14.21 1.51
N GLU A 81 -29.21 15.38 1.91
CA GLU A 81 -30.31 16.08 1.20
C GLU A 81 -29.97 16.41 -0.26
N TYR A 82 -28.71 16.69 -0.57
CA TYR A 82 -28.28 16.99 -1.94
C TYR A 82 -28.45 15.78 -2.89
N ILE A 83 -28.38 14.55 -2.36
CA ILE A 83 -28.65 13.31 -3.12
C ILE A 83 -30.15 13.16 -3.36
N VAL A 84 -30.99 13.44 -2.35
CA VAL A 84 -32.45 13.45 -2.49
C VAL A 84 -32.88 14.45 -3.56
N ALA A 85 -32.30 15.65 -3.55
CA ALA A 85 -32.54 16.66 -4.57
C ALA A 85 -32.06 16.21 -5.96
N ALA A 86 -30.91 15.53 -6.06
CA ALA A 86 -30.43 14.97 -7.32
C ALA A 86 -31.38 13.88 -7.87
N ARG A 87 -31.90 13.02 -7.00
CA ARG A 87 -32.90 12.00 -7.38
C ARG A 87 -34.22 12.64 -7.81
N ALA A 88 -34.69 13.68 -7.12
CA ALA A 88 -35.89 14.43 -7.49
C ALA A 88 -35.75 15.13 -8.86
N LYS A 89 -34.53 15.53 -9.25
CA LYS A 89 -34.21 16.08 -10.57
C LYS A 89 -34.11 15.02 -11.68
N GLY A 90 -34.31 13.74 -11.36
CA GLY A 90 -34.28 12.64 -12.34
C GLY A 90 -32.88 12.16 -12.74
N LEU A 91 -31.84 12.45 -11.95
CA LEU A 91 -30.51 11.89 -12.23
C LEU A 91 -30.51 10.36 -12.02
N SER A 92 -29.85 9.64 -12.92
CA SER A 92 -29.61 8.20 -12.80
C SER A 92 -28.74 7.88 -11.58
N GLU A 93 -29.03 6.78 -10.88
CA GLU A 93 -28.27 6.30 -9.71
C GLU A 93 -26.77 6.17 -9.97
N THR A 94 -26.35 5.71 -11.15
CA THR A 94 -24.92 5.64 -11.52
C THR A 94 -24.24 7.00 -11.50
N ARG A 95 -24.88 8.05 -12.02
CA ARG A 95 -24.36 9.42 -11.98
C ARG A 95 -24.33 9.97 -10.56
N ILE A 96 -25.31 9.63 -9.73
CA ILE A 96 -25.36 10.02 -8.31
C ILE A 96 -24.19 9.38 -7.55
N ILE A 97 -24.00 8.06 -7.70
CA ILE A 97 -22.94 7.30 -7.04
C ILE A 97 -21.57 7.79 -7.46
N TRP A 98 -21.24 7.74 -8.75
CA TRP A 98 -19.89 8.03 -9.23
C TRP A 98 -19.57 9.53 -9.27
N GLY A 99 -20.56 10.37 -9.60
CA GLY A 99 -20.36 11.80 -9.82
C GLY A 99 -20.47 12.65 -8.56
N HIS A 100 -21.28 12.23 -7.58
CA HIS A 100 -21.57 13.02 -6.39
C HIS A 100 -21.11 12.33 -5.10
N ALA A 101 -21.72 11.19 -4.76
CA ALA A 101 -21.47 10.53 -3.49
C ALA A 101 -20.01 10.05 -3.35
N LEU A 102 -19.48 9.35 -4.36
CA LEU A 102 -18.11 8.85 -4.32
C LEU A 102 -17.07 9.97 -4.34
N ARG A 103 -17.33 11.04 -5.09
CA ARG A 103 -16.43 12.20 -5.15
C ARG A 103 -16.33 12.91 -3.79
N ASN A 104 -17.45 13.04 -3.08
CA ASN A 104 -17.46 13.63 -1.75
C ASN A 104 -16.88 12.67 -0.70
N ALA A 105 -17.22 11.38 -0.77
CA ALA A 105 -16.65 10.35 0.10
C ALA A 105 -15.14 10.15 -0.12
N ALA A 106 -14.62 10.44 -1.32
CA ALA A 106 -13.19 10.34 -1.63
C ALA A 106 -12.34 11.26 -0.75
N VAL A 107 -12.91 12.38 -0.29
CA VAL A 107 -12.24 13.34 0.58
C VAL A 107 -11.79 12.64 1.87
N PRO A 108 -12.65 12.18 2.80
CA PRO A 108 -12.21 11.47 4.00
C PRO A 108 -11.49 10.13 3.69
N MET A 109 -11.72 9.51 2.52
CA MET A 109 -11.02 8.28 2.12
C MET A 109 -9.51 8.46 1.95
N VAL A 110 -9.03 9.62 1.50
CA VAL A 110 -7.57 9.83 1.34
C VAL A 110 -6.84 9.69 2.67
N THR A 111 -7.35 10.28 3.76
CA THR A 111 -6.77 10.10 5.11
C THR A 111 -6.81 8.65 5.54
N VAL A 112 -7.91 7.93 5.27
CA VAL A 112 -8.04 6.52 5.65
C VAL A 112 -7.00 5.66 4.95
N ILE A 113 -6.74 5.93 3.66
CA ILE A 113 -5.67 5.27 2.90
C ILE A 113 -4.30 5.63 3.48
N ALA A 114 -4.06 6.91 3.80
CA ALA A 114 -2.81 7.35 4.41
C ALA A 114 -2.56 6.66 5.78
N LEU A 115 -3.58 6.56 6.63
CA LEU A 115 -3.49 5.88 7.92
C LEU A 115 -3.30 4.37 7.78
N SER A 116 -3.81 3.76 6.71
CA SER A 116 -3.63 2.33 6.46
C SER A 116 -2.16 1.93 6.31
N TYR A 117 -1.29 2.86 5.90
CA TYR A 117 0.16 2.64 5.82
C TYR A 117 0.76 2.23 7.19
N ALA A 118 0.33 2.86 8.28
CA ALA A 118 0.82 2.51 9.62
C ALA A 118 0.44 1.07 10.00
N SER A 119 -0.79 0.66 9.67
CA SER A 119 -1.24 -0.71 9.90
C SER A 119 -0.52 -1.72 9.00
N LEU A 120 -0.13 -1.33 7.79
CA LEU A 120 0.67 -2.17 6.89
C LEU A 120 2.09 -2.41 7.42
N LEU A 121 2.70 -1.40 8.05
CA LEU A 121 4.03 -1.55 8.67
C LEU A 121 4.03 -2.58 9.81
N GLU A 122 2.97 -2.62 10.62
CA GLU A 122 2.82 -3.61 11.68
C GLU A 122 2.80 -5.04 11.11
N GLY A 123 2.02 -5.26 10.05
CA GLY A 123 1.94 -6.54 9.35
C GLY A 123 3.16 -6.87 8.48
N SER A 124 4.00 -5.89 8.16
CA SER A 124 5.15 -6.08 7.26
C SER A 124 6.21 -6.96 7.90
N VAL A 125 6.48 -6.84 9.21
CA VAL A 125 7.51 -7.63 9.90
C VAL A 125 7.25 -9.14 9.77
N LEU A 126 6.01 -9.56 10.03
CA LEU A 126 5.62 -10.96 9.90
C LEU A 126 5.71 -11.43 8.45
N THR A 127 5.26 -10.59 7.51
CA THR A 127 5.30 -10.88 6.07
C THR A 127 6.75 -11.02 5.58
N GLU A 128 7.63 -10.10 5.96
CA GLU A 128 9.06 -10.12 5.65
C GLU A 128 9.74 -11.40 6.17
N THR A 129 9.38 -11.82 7.39
CA THR A 129 9.90 -13.05 8.01
C THR A 129 9.42 -14.30 7.27
N VAL A 130 8.10 -14.43 7.02
CA VAL A 130 7.51 -15.63 6.41
C VAL A 130 7.95 -15.81 4.95
N PHE A 131 8.08 -14.73 4.21
CA PHE A 131 8.48 -14.76 2.80
C PHE A 131 9.99 -14.62 2.59
N SER A 132 10.78 -14.51 3.67
CA SER A 132 12.24 -14.28 3.58
C SER A 132 12.59 -13.12 2.63
N TRP A 133 11.75 -12.09 2.67
CA TRP A 133 11.92 -10.86 1.92
C TRP A 133 12.33 -9.78 2.93
N PRO A 134 13.63 -9.64 3.24
CA PRO A 134 14.06 -8.75 4.30
C PRO A 134 13.63 -7.31 4.00
N GLY A 135 13.10 -6.61 4.98
CA GLY A 135 12.71 -5.21 4.85
C GLY A 135 13.15 -4.41 6.08
N ILE A 136 12.64 -3.18 6.17
CA ILE A 136 12.96 -2.28 7.28
C ILE A 136 12.36 -2.81 8.59
N GLY A 137 11.19 -3.45 8.55
CA GLY A 137 10.53 -3.97 9.75
C GLY A 137 11.33 -5.08 10.44
N LEU A 138 11.77 -6.06 9.66
CA LEU A 138 12.65 -7.14 10.12
C LEU A 138 14.02 -6.60 10.55
N TYR A 139 14.57 -5.63 9.82
CA TYR A 139 15.84 -4.98 10.19
C TYR A 139 15.76 -4.33 11.58
N ILE A 140 14.71 -3.55 11.86
CA ILE A 140 14.52 -2.91 13.16
C ILE A 140 14.31 -3.96 14.26
N THR A 141 13.53 -5.01 13.98
CA THR A 141 13.26 -6.08 14.96
C THR A 141 14.53 -6.84 15.33
N ASN A 142 15.36 -7.19 14.35
CA ASN A 142 16.65 -7.84 14.59
C ASN A 142 17.62 -6.91 15.34
N SER A 143 17.63 -5.61 15.00
CA SER A 143 18.46 -4.62 15.69
C SER A 143 18.05 -4.46 17.15
N LEU A 144 16.75 -4.47 17.43
CA LEU A 144 16.21 -4.42 18.79
C LEU A 144 16.64 -5.64 19.62
N GLN A 145 16.60 -6.84 19.04
CA GLN A 145 17.05 -8.07 19.70
C GLN A 145 18.55 -8.08 19.99
N ASN A 146 19.34 -7.45 19.12
CA ASN A 146 20.79 -7.30 19.29
C ASN A 146 21.19 -6.08 20.14
N ALA A 147 20.21 -5.37 20.72
CA ALA A 147 20.41 -4.13 21.48
C ALA A 147 21.15 -3.02 20.72
N ASP A 148 21.10 -3.01 19.38
CA ASP A 148 21.62 -1.93 18.54
C ASP A 148 20.59 -0.80 18.47
N MET A 149 20.62 0.07 19.48
CA MET A 149 19.66 1.16 19.60
C MET A 149 19.85 2.24 18.53
N ASN A 150 21.06 2.36 17.96
CA ASN A 150 21.32 3.33 16.89
C ASN A 150 20.55 2.94 15.62
N ALA A 151 20.59 1.66 15.25
CA ALA A 151 19.84 1.13 14.11
C ALA A 151 18.32 1.24 14.31
N VAL A 152 17.82 0.96 15.53
CA VAL A 152 16.39 1.10 15.87
C VAL A 152 15.93 2.55 15.74
N LEU A 153 16.68 3.51 16.28
CA LEU A 153 16.35 4.93 16.21
C LEU A 153 16.41 5.44 14.76
N GLY A 154 17.44 5.05 14.00
CA GLY A 154 17.56 5.41 12.58
C GLY A 154 16.38 4.90 11.75
N GLY A 155 16.01 3.63 11.93
CA GLY A 155 14.84 3.04 11.26
C GLY A 155 13.53 3.75 11.64
N THR A 156 13.36 4.10 12.92
CA THR A 156 12.18 4.82 13.41
C THR A 156 12.07 6.21 12.78
N ILE A 157 13.17 6.95 12.66
CA ILE A 157 13.19 8.28 12.03
C ILE A 157 12.82 8.19 10.54
N ILE A 158 13.33 7.19 9.82
CA ILE A 158 13.00 6.98 8.41
C ILE A 158 11.51 6.70 8.24
N ILE A 159 10.97 5.75 9.01
CA ILE A 159 9.54 5.41 8.99
C ILE A 159 8.68 6.64 9.31
N GLY A 160 9.04 7.38 10.38
CA GLY A 160 8.32 8.58 10.77
C GLY A 160 8.36 9.67 9.70
N SER A 161 9.50 9.86 9.04
CA SER A 161 9.66 10.83 7.94
C SER A 161 8.79 10.47 6.75
N VAL A 162 8.74 9.19 6.37
CA VAL A 162 7.85 8.69 5.31
C VAL A 162 6.39 8.88 5.70
N PHE A 163 6.03 8.59 6.95
CA PHE A 163 4.67 8.79 7.45
C PHE A 163 4.24 10.26 7.38
N ILE A 164 5.10 11.19 7.80
CA ILE A 164 4.84 12.63 7.67
C ILE A 164 4.68 13.02 6.19
N GLY A 165 5.54 12.49 5.31
CA GLY A 165 5.44 12.73 3.87
C GLY A 165 4.12 12.25 3.26
N ILE A 166 3.64 11.07 3.66
CA ILE A 166 2.34 10.52 3.24
C ILE A 166 1.19 11.39 3.73
N ASN A 167 1.23 11.86 4.99
CA ASN A 167 0.20 12.75 5.53
C ASN A 167 0.19 14.11 4.80
N LEU A 168 1.35 14.68 4.53
CA LEU A 168 1.45 15.93 3.75
C LEU A 168 0.90 15.76 2.33
N LEU A 169 1.21 14.64 1.68
CA LEU A 169 0.67 14.31 0.36
C LEU A 169 -0.86 14.15 0.40
N SER A 170 -1.37 13.49 1.44
CA SER A 170 -2.79 13.36 1.71
C SER A 170 -3.44 14.74 1.81
N ASP A 171 -2.91 15.64 2.65
CA ASP A 171 -3.40 17.02 2.80
C ASP A 171 -3.36 17.84 1.51
N LEU A 172 -2.36 17.61 0.66
CA LEU A 172 -2.31 18.23 -0.66
C LEU A 172 -3.42 17.69 -1.58
N LEU A 173 -3.63 16.37 -1.58
CA LEU A 173 -4.71 15.73 -2.34
C LEU A 173 -6.09 16.21 -1.88
N TYR A 174 -6.28 16.46 -0.57
CA TYR A 174 -7.49 17.10 -0.03
C TYR A 174 -7.80 18.42 -0.74
N ARG A 175 -6.81 19.31 -0.90
CA ARG A 175 -7.00 20.62 -1.57
C ARG A 175 -7.35 20.50 -3.05
N VAL A 176 -6.92 19.42 -3.70
CA VAL A 176 -7.23 19.16 -5.12
C VAL A 176 -8.63 18.56 -5.26
N LEU A 177 -9.01 17.66 -4.35
CA LEU A 177 -10.29 16.96 -4.38
C LEU A 177 -11.46 17.83 -3.90
N ASP A 178 -11.24 18.70 -2.91
CA ASP A 178 -12.22 19.68 -2.43
C ASP A 178 -11.81 21.12 -2.76
N PRO A 179 -12.22 21.65 -3.93
CA PRO A 179 -11.92 23.03 -4.31
C PRO A 179 -12.63 24.10 -3.45
N ARG A 180 -13.54 23.73 -2.54
CA ARG A 180 -14.21 24.69 -1.63
C ARG A 180 -13.27 25.26 -0.57
N THR A 181 -12.17 24.55 -0.29
CA THR A 181 -11.11 24.98 0.65
C THR A 181 -10.27 26.16 0.13
N LYS A 182 -10.42 26.56 -1.14
CA LYS A 182 -9.67 27.67 -1.75
C LYS A 182 -10.18 29.08 -1.41
N THR A 183 -11.23 29.21 -0.58
CA THR A 183 -11.95 30.49 -0.38
C THR A 183 -12.07 30.95 1.08
N ALA A 184 -11.17 30.53 1.96
CA ALA A 184 -11.04 31.08 3.31
C ALA A 184 -9.73 31.85 3.46
#